data_AF-A0A392QLF1-F1
#
_entry.id   AF-A0A392QLF1-F1
#
_cell.length_a   1.000
_cell.length_b   1.000
_cell.length_c   1.000
_cell.angle_alpha   90.00
_cell.angle_beta   90.00
_cell.angle_gamma   90.00
#
_symmetry.space_group_name_H-M   'P 1'
#
loop_
_entity.id
_entity.type
_entity.pdbx_description
1 polymer ?
#
loop_
_entity_poly.entity_id
_entity_poly.type
_entity_poly.pdbx_seq_one_letter_code
_entity_poly.pdbx_strand_id
1 'polypeptide(L)' 'DLIPRLLVVDPMKRMTIPEIRQHPWFQVHLPRYLAVPPPDTLQQAKKIDEEILQEVVNRGFDREQLIASLRSRVQNEV' A
#
# COMPACT_ATOMS: atom_id res chain seq x y z
N ASP A 1 -20.60 15.75 3.51
CA ASP A 1 -20.75 15.44 2.07
C ASP A 1 -19.97 14.19 1.61
N LEU A 2 -19.32 13.46 2.51
CA LEU A 2 -18.59 12.23 2.18
C LEU A 2 -19.45 11.12 1.53
N ILE A 3 -20.57 10.75 2.16
CA ILE A 3 -21.41 9.61 1.72
C ILE A 3 -21.93 9.75 0.28
N PRO A 4 -22.50 10.90 -0.15
CA PRO A 4 -22.92 11.06 -1.55
C PRO A 4 -21.79 10.89 -2.57
N ARG A 5 -20.55 11.28 -2.23
CA ARG A 5 -19.39 11.17 -3.13
C ARG A 5 -18.85 9.74 -3.24
N LEU A 6 -19.09 8.91 -2.23
CA LEU A 6 -18.80 7.47 -2.25
C LEU A 6 -19.79 6.69 -3.12
N LEU A 7 -21.05 7.13 -3.14
CA LEU A 7 -22.15 6.44 -3.81
C LEU A 7 -22.42 6.96 -5.23
N VAL A 8 -21.45 7.64 -5.85
CA VAL A 8 -21.57 8.12 -7.24
C VAL A 8 -21.62 6.93 -8.20
N VAL A 9 -22.62 6.94 -9.08
CA VAL A 9 -22.87 5.90 -10.09
C VAL A 9 -21.70 5.80 -11.06
N ASP A 10 -21.23 6.95 -11.56
CA ASP A 10 -20.09 7.05 -12.47
C ASP A 10 -18.77 6.81 -11.72
N PRO A 11 -18.02 5.73 -12.04
CA PRO A 11 -16.78 5.39 -11.34
C PRO A 11 -15.67 6.43 -11.55
N MET A 12 -15.66 7.14 -12.68
CA MET A 12 -14.66 8.17 -12.96
C MET A 12 -14.87 9.44 -12.13
N LYS A 13 -16.08 9.62 -11.60
CA LYS A 13 -16.46 10.75 -10.73
C LYS A 13 -16.58 10.34 -9.26
N ARG A 14 -16.45 9.05 -8.95
CA ARG A 14 -16.51 8.54 -7.58
C ARG A 14 -15.26 8.95 -6.83
N MET A 15 -15.44 9.35 -5.57
CA MET A 15 -14.32 9.71 -4.71
C MET A 15 -13.32 8.56 -4.55
N THR A 16 -12.04 8.90 -4.68
CA THR A 16 -10.90 7.99 -4.57
C THR A 16 -10.46 7.81 -3.11
N ILE A 17 -9.73 6.74 -2.80
CA ILE A 17 -9.21 6.49 -1.44
C ILE A 17 -8.34 7.65 -0.91
N PRO A 18 -7.41 8.25 -1.70
CA PRO A 18 -6.66 9.41 -1.23
C PRO A 18 -7.55 10.60 -0.84
N GLU A 19 -8.61 10.88 -1.61
CA GLU A 19 -9.55 11.95 -1.31
C GLU A 19 -10.37 11.67 -0.05
N ILE A 20 -10.78 10.41 0.18
CA ILE A 20 -11.44 9.99 1.43
C ILE A 20 -10.52 10.23 2.64
N ARG A 21 -9.24 9.84 2.54
CA ARG A 21 -8.24 10.02 3.62
C ARG A 21 -7.99 11.49 3.98
N GLN A 22 -8.21 12.41 3.04
CA GLN A 22 -8.08 13.85 3.24
C GLN A 22 -9.37 14.49 3.78
N HIS A 23 -10.50 13.79 3.74
CA HIS A 23 -11.78 14.35 4.14
C HIS A 23 -11.84 14.58 5.66
N PRO A 24 -12.24 15.76 6.17
CA PRO A 24 -12.23 16.08 7.61
C PRO A 24 -13.00 15.07 8.47
N TRP A 25 -14.20 14.66 8.02
CA TRP A 25 -14.99 13.63 8.71
C TRP A 25 -14.24 12.31 8.90
N PHE A 26 -13.38 11.90 7.94
CA PHE A 26 -12.61 10.66 8.02
C PHE A 26 -11.40 10.80 8.96
N GLN A 27 -10.85 12.00 9.08
CA GLN A 27 -9.69 12.29 9.93
C GLN A 27 -10.06 12.45 11.41
N VAL A 28 -11.29 12.87 11.70
CA VAL A 28 -11.79 13.02 13.07
C VAL A 28 -11.75 11.66 13.78
N HIS A 29 -10.99 11.60 14.88
CA HIS A 29 -10.75 10.37 15.66
C HIS A 29 -10.11 9.22 14.89
N LEU A 30 -9.37 9.48 13.80
CA LEU A 30 -8.67 8.44 13.05
C LEU A 30 -7.57 7.79 13.92
N PRO A 31 -7.64 6.47 14.19
CA PRO A 31 -6.59 5.78 14.92
C PRO A 31 -5.23 5.89 14.23
N ARG A 32 -4.15 6.02 15.01
CA ARG A 32 -2.79 6.25 14.49
C ARG A 32 -2.31 5.18 13.50
N TYR A 33 -2.69 3.92 13.70
CA TYR A 33 -2.31 2.82 12.81
C TYR A 33 -2.98 2.91 11.43
N LEU A 34 -4.09 3.64 11.30
CA LEU A 34 -4.75 3.94 10.01
C LEU A 34 -4.26 5.25 9.39
N ALA A 35 -3.69 6.15 10.20
CA ALA A 35 -3.13 7.41 9.74
C ALA A 35 -1.77 7.25 9.04
N VAL A 36 -1.14 6.08 9.12
CA VAL A 36 0.16 5.81 8.48
C VAL A 36 0.03 6.05 6.97
N PRO A 37 0.73 7.04 6.40
CA PRO A 37 0.72 7.24 4.95
C PRO A 37 1.21 5.95 4.29
N PRO A 38 0.66 5.57 3.11
CA PRO A 38 1.20 4.43 2.39
C PRO A 38 2.71 4.65 2.26
N PRO A 39 3.53 3.67 2.67
CA PRO A 39 4.96 3.83 2.62
C PRO A 39 5.35 4.19 1.20
N ASP A 40 6.19 5.20 1.06
CA ASP A 40 6.79 5.56 -0.21
C ASP A 40 7.59 4.33 -0.68
N THR A 41 7.04 3.61 -1.65
CA THR A 41 7.58 2.36 -2.17
C THR A 41 9.01 2.55 -2.67
N LEU A 42 9.34 3.78 -3.10
CA LEU A 42 10.69 4.18 -3.53
C LEU A 42 11.69 4.26 -2.38
N GLN A 43 11.24 4.64 -1.17
CA GLN A 43 12.08 4.73 0.02
C GLN A 43 12.32 3.36 0.64
N GLN A 44 11.30 2.49 0.67
CA GLN A 44 11.42 1.12 1.20
C GLN A 44 12.36 0.24 0.37
N ALA A 45 12.42 0.45 -0.94
CA ALA A 45 13.30 -0.31 -1.84
C ALA A 45 14.82 -0.05 -1.63
N LYS A 46 15.21 0.87 -0.73
CA LYS A 46 16.63 1.15 -0.47
C LYS A 46 17.31 0.10 0.42
N LYS A 47 16.55 -0.62 1.25
CA LYS A 47 17.09 -1.65 2.14
C LYS A 47 16.12 -2.82 2.20
N ILE A 48 16.60 -4.00 1.79
CA ILE A 48 15.86 -5.24 1.96
C ILE A 48 15.91 -5.58 3.45
N ASP A 49 14.74 -5.81 4.04
CA ASP A 49 14.63 -6.31 5.40
C ASP A 49 14.83 -7.83 5.40
N GLU A 50 15.92 -8.30 6.02
CA GLU A 50 16.27 -9.71 6.05
C GLU A 50 15.29 -10.55 6.89
N GLU A 51 14.64 -9.96 7.91
CA GLU A 51 13.63 -10.67 8.72
C GLU A 51 12.41 -11.01 7.86
N ILE A 52 11.92 -10.00 7.13
CA ILE A 52 10.79 -10.16 6.21
C ILE A 52 11.17 -11.09 5.06
N LEU A 53 12.39 -10.95 4.51
CA LEU A 53 12.87 -11.83 3.43
C LEU A 53 12.83 -13.30 3.87
N GLN A 54 13.33 -13.59 5.08
CA GLN A 54 13.32 -14.95 5.62
C GLN A 54 11.90 -15.47 5.83
N GLU A 55 10.97 -14.63 6.27
CA GLU A 55 9.55 -15.01 6.40
C GLU A 55 8.94 -15.39 5.05
N VAL A 56 9.22 -14.63 3.99
CA VAL A 56 8.70 -14.93 2.64
C VAL A 56 9.35 -16.20 2.07
N VAL A 57 10.64 -16.44 2.32
CA VAL A 57 11.30 -17.70 1.96
C VAL A 57 10.63 -18.89 2.68
N ASN A 58 10.30 -18.74 3.97
CA ASN A 58 9.59 -19.77 4.73
C ASN A 58 8.18 -20.06 4.19
N ARG A 59 7.58 -19.12 3.44
CA ARG A 59 6.29 -19.30 2.76
C ARG A 59 6.41 -20.00 1.40
N GLY A 60 7.62 -20.37 0.97
CA GLY A 60 7.86 -21.22 -0.21
C GLY A 60 8.44 -20.49 -1.43
N PHE A 61 8.88 -19.24 -1.27
CA PHE A 61 9.52 -18.48 -2.36
C PHE A 61 11.04 -18.68 -2.38
N ASP A 62 11.62 -18.73 -3.58
CA ASP A 62 13.08 -18.81 -3.74
C ASP A 62 13.76 -17.49 -3.35
N ARG A 63 14.83 -17.58 -2.55
CA ARG A 63 15.54 -16.42 -2.03
C ARG A 63 16.25 -15.63 -3.12
N GLU A 64 16.87 -16.29 -4.09
CA GLU A 64 17.61 -15.63 -5.15
C GLU A 64 16.66 -14.88 -6.08
N GLN A 65 15.55 -15.52 -6.44
CA GLN A 65 14.48 -14.90 -7.23
C GLN A 65 13.86 -13.70 -6.50
N LEU A 66 13.57 -13.83 -5.20
CA LEU A 66 13.06 -12.72 -4.39
C LEU A 66 14.00 -11.52 -4.39
N ILE A 67 15.29 -11.74 -4.15
CA ILE A 67 16.28 -10.65 -4.13
C ILE A 67 16.40 -10.01 -5.52
N ALA A 68 16.38 -10.81 -6.59
CA ALA A 68 16.43 -10.30 -7.95
C ALA A 68 15.18 -9.45 -8.28
N SER A 69 13.98 -9.90 -7.90
CA SER A 69 12.74 -9.14 -8.06
C SER A 69 12.73 -7.84 -7.26
N LEU A 70 13.13 -7.89 -5.98
CA LEU A 70 13.20 -6.72 -5.11
C LEU A 70 14.22 -5.68 -5.62
N ARG A 71 15.34 -6.12 -6.20
CA ARG A 71 16.36 -5.24 -6.79
C ARG A 71 15.94 -4.67 -8.15
N SER A 72 15.29 -5.48 -8.99
CA SER A 72 14.81 -5.05 -10.31
C SER A 72 13.59 -4.12 -10.24
N ARG A 73 12.92 -4.04 -9.08
CA ARG A 73 11.73 -3.21 -8.84
C ARG A 73 10.58 -3.53 -9.80
N VAL A 74 10.55 -4.75 -10.32
CA VAL A 74 9.46 -5.22 -11.17
C VAL A 74 8.35 -5.77 -10.28
N GLN A 75 7.11 -5.40 -10.58
CA GLN A 75 5.96 -6.03 -9.95
C GLN A 75 5.89 -7.47 -10.46
N ASN A 76 6.03 -8.45 -9.56
CA ASN A 76 5.89 -9.85 -9.93
C ASN A 76 4.46 -10.09 -10.43
N GLU A 77 4.32 -10.72 -11.60
CA GLU A 77 3.02 -11.23 -12.05
C GLU A 77 2.73 -12.53 -11.30
N VAL A 78 1.46 -12.70 -10.90
CA VAL A 78 0.95 -13.84 -10.11
C VAL A 78 0.72 -15.04 -11.01
#